data_AF-A0A2W4U4F0-F1
#
_entry.id   AF-A0A2W4U4F0-F1
#
_cell.length_a   1.000
_cell.length_b   1.000
_cell.length_c   1.000
_cell.angle_alpha   90.00
_cell.angle_beta   90.00
_cell.angle_gamma   90.00
#
_symmetry.space_group_name_H-M   'P 1'
#
loop_
_entity.id
_entity.type
_entity.pdbx_description
1 polymer ?
#
loop_
_entity_poly.entity_id
_entity_poly.type
_entity_poly.pdbx_seq_one_letter_code
_entity_poly.pdbx_strand_id
1 'polypeptide(L)'
;MTATRPIPPAPAHHSELSEGDRSRIIEMAWADEIPFEAIRFQFGLDESAVIRFMKRSLKAGSFRLWRRRVEGRSAKHERRLRAR
;
A
#
# COMPACT_ATOMS: atom_id res chain seq x y z
N MET A 1 34.01 12.03 -9.58
CA MET A 1 33.50 12.23 -8.21
C MET A 1 32.54 13.41 -8.31
N THR A 2 31.22 13.35 -8.15
CA THR A 2 30.26 12.45 -7.53
C THR A 2 29.03 12.39 -8.43
N ALA A 3 28.56 11.20 -8.79
CA ALA A 3 27.32 11.05 -9.55
C ALA A 3 26.15 11.43 -8.63
N THR A 4 25.57 12.62 -8.83
CA THR A 4 24.22 12.93 -8.35
C THR A 4 23.29 11.95 -9.02
N ARG A 5 22.90 10.91 -8.27
CA ARG A 5 21.88 9.97 -8.68
C ARG A 5 20.58 10.78 -8.84
N PRO A 6 19.95 10.81 -10.02
CA PRO A 6 18.66 11.46 -10.14
C PRO A 6 17.71 10.77 -9.16
N ILE A 7 17.09 11.57 -8.30
CA ILE A 7 15.92 11.11 -7.55
C ILE A 7 14.93 10.65 -8.64
N PRO A 8 14.48 9.39 -8.65
CA PRO A 8 13.54 8.93 -9.65
C PRO A 8 12.33 9.86 -9.64
N PRO A 9 11.86 10.36 -10.81
CA PRO A 9 10.61 11.10 -10.85
C PRO A 9 9.54 10.22 -10.21
N ALA A 10 8.64 10.85 -9.45
CA ALA A 10 7.48 10.21 -8.82
C ALA A 10 6.88 9.13 -9.75
N PRO A 11 6.42 7.98 -9.20
CA PRO A 11 6.12 6.77 -9.98
C PRO A 11 5.16 7.09 -11.14
N ALA A 12 5.75 7.24 -12.32
CA ALA A 12 5.06 7.57 -13.56
C ALA A 12 4.89 6.28 -14.37
N HIS A 13 4.00 5.39 -13.93
CA HIS A 13 3.53 4.27 -14.74
C HIS A 13 2.01 4.08 -14.54
N HIS A 14 1.24 5.01 -15.09
CA HIS A 14 -0.23 4.99 -15.09
C HIS A 14 -0.77 4.48 -16.44
N SER A 15 -0.36 3.29 -16.90
CA SER A 15 -0.96 2.75 -18.13
C SER A 15 -1.39 1.30 -18.05
N GLU A 16 -0.62 0.36 -17.51
CA GLU A 16 -1.11 -1.03 -17.41
C GLU A 16 -0.53 -1.73 -16.19
N LEU A 17 -1.27 -1.77 -15.07
CA LEU A 17 -0.95 -2.69 -13.98
C LEU A 17 -1.07 -4.12 -14.53
N SER A 18 0.08 -4.77 -14.74
CA SER A 18 0.13 -6.15 -15.18
C SER A 18 -0.59 -7.04 -14.18
N GLU A 19 -1.07 -8.21 -14.58
CA GLU A 19 -1.62 -9.19 -13.63
C GLU A 19 -0.62 -9.54 -12.53
N GLY A 20 0.69 -9.51 -12.84
CA GLY A 20 1.76 -9.66 -11.85
C GLY A 20 1.77 -8.55 -10.79
N ASP A 21 1.60 -7.29 -11.20
CA ASP A 21 1.55 -6.16 -10.28
C ASP A 21 0.32 -6.22 -9.38
N ARG A 22 -0.81 -6.67 -9.93
CA ARG A 22 -2.05 -6.85 -9.18
C ARG A 22 -1.87 -7.90 -8.09
N SER A 23 -1.30 -9.05 -8.41
CA SER A 23 -0.97 -10.08 -7.43
C SER A 23 0.00 -9.56 -6.38
N ARG A 24 1.04 -8.83 -6.80
CA ARG A 24 2.02 -8.23 -5.89
C ARG A 24 1.41 -7.23 -4.91
N ILE A 25 0.50 -6.37 -5.40
CA ILE A 25 -0.23 -5.41 -4.55
C ILE A 25 -1.12 -6.15 -3.55
N ILE A 26 -1.79 -7.24 -3.95
CA ILE A 26 -2.60 -8.06 -3.05
C ILE A 26 -1.73 -8.72 -1.99
N GLU A 27 -0.61 -9.34 -2.37
CA GLU A 27 0.36 -9.94 -1.43
C GLU A 27 0.87 -8.90 -0.43
N MET A 28 1.29 -7.74 -0.92
CA MET A 28 1.81 -6.67 -0.08
C MET A 28 0.74 -6.06 0.84
N ALA A 29 -0.48 -5.88 0.35
CA ALA A 29 -1.58 -5.36 1.16
C ALA A 29 -2.06 -6.39 2.19
N TRP A 30 -1.86 -7.68 1.94
CA TRP A 30 -2.20 -8.76 2.88
C TRP A 30 -1.09 -9.01 3.91
N ALA A 31 0.15 -8.66 3.60
CA ALA A 31 1.26 -8.67 4.55
C ALA A 31 1.07 -7.56 5.59
N ASP A 32 0.62 -7.94 6.79
CA ASP A 32 0.39 -7.03 7.93
C ASP A 32 1.63 -6.21 8.35
N GLU A 33 2.81 -6.55 7.81
CA GLU A 33 4.11 -5.91 8.06
C GLU A 33 4.44 -4.78 7.07
N ILE A 34 3.71 -4.65 5.96
CA ILE A 34 4.01 -3.66 4.92
C ILE A 34 3.12 -2.41 5.09
N PRO A 35 3.70 -1.23 5.36
CA PRO A 35 2.92 0.00 5.43
C PRO A 35 2.40 0.39 4.04
N PHE A 36 1.25 1.06 3.99
CA PHE A 36 0.71 1.61 2.74
C PHE A 36 1.69 2.57 2.05
N GLU A 37 2.58 3.21 2.80
CA GLU A 37 3.66 4.04 2.25
C GLU A 37 4.62 3.24 1.36
N ALA A 38 4.91 1.98 1.69
CA ALA A 38 5.79 1.14 0.86
C ALA A 38 5.12 0.74 -0.46
N ILE A 39 3.79 0.56 -0.44
CA ILE A 39 2.99 0.32 -1.65
C ILE A 39 2.91 1.61 -2.48
N ARG A 40 2.73 2.76 -1.83
CA ARG A 40 2.77 4.08 -2.48
C ARG A 40 4.12 4.38 -3.13
N PHE A 41 5.22 4.03 -2.46
CA PHE A 41 6.56 4.25 -2.99
C PHE A 41 6.85 3.39 -4.22
N GLN A 42 6.41 2.12 -4.22
CA GLN A 42 6.65 1.18 -5.32
C GLN A 42 5.66 1.34 -6.49
N PHE A 43 4.38 1.57 -6.20
CA PHE A 43 3.30 1.55 -7.20
C PHE A 43 2.58 2.90 -7.37
N GLY A 44 2.94 3.92 -6.58
CA GLY A 44 2.24 5.21 -6.60
C GLY A 44 0.83 5.18 -6.01
N LEU A 45 0.41 4.07 -5.40
CA LEU A 45 -0.93 3.91 -4.85
C LEU A 45 -1.02 4.38 -3.40
N ASP A 46 -1.77 5.45 -3.17
CA ASP A 46 -2.15 5.87 -1.81
C ASP A 46 -3.03 4.82 -1.12
N GLU A 47 -3.13 4.90 0.21
CA GLU A 47 -3.95 3.99 1.03
C GLU A 47 -5.39 3.88 0.48
N SER A 48 -6.04 5.00 0.15
CA SER A 48 -7.39 4.99 -0.42
C SER A 48 -7.46 4.32 -1.80
N ALA A 49 -6.39 4.39 -2.59
CA ALA A 49 -6.30 3.70 -3.88
C ALA A 49 -6.14 2.19 -3.67
N VAL A 50 -5.29 1.77 -2.73
CA VAL A 50 -5.12 0.35 -2.34
C VAL A 50 -6.41 -0.23 -1.76
N ILE A 51 -7.14 0.50 -0.90
CA ILE A 51 -8.44 0.05 -0.36
C ILE A 51 -9.45 -0.15 -1.49
N ARG A 52 -9.55 0.80 -2.42
CA ARG A 52 -10.45 0.68 -3.59
C ARG A 52 -10.04 -0.47 -4.50
N PHE A 53 -8.74 -0.67 -4.68
CA PHE A 53 -8.19 -1.79 -5.44
C PHE A 53 -8.56 -3.12 -4.79
N MET A 54 -8.24 -3.31 -3.51
CA MET A 54 -8.56 -4.52 -2.74
C MET A 54 -10.06 -4.83 -2.73
N LYS A 55 -10.91 -3.79 -2.65
CA LYS A 55 -12.37 -3.95 -2.73
C LYS A 55 -12.85 -4.48 -4.08
N ARG A 56 -12.15 -4.14 -5.17
CA ARG A 56 -12.48 -4.62 -6.53
C ARG A 56 -11.85 -5.99 -6.82
N SER A 57 -10.69 -6.27 -6.23
CA SER A 57 -9.93 -7.50 -6.48
C SER A 57 -10.39 -8.68 -5.62
N LEU A 58 -10.93 -8.45 -4.42
CA LEU A 58 -11.34 -9.49 -3.48
C LEU A 58 -12.85 -9.67 -3.39
N LYS A 59 -13.27 -10.88 -3.02
CA LYS A 59 -14.66 -11.15 -2.59
C LYS A 59 -14.97 -10.38 -1.31
N ALA A 60 -16.23 -9.98 -1.15
CA ALA A 60 -16.68 -9.16 -0.01
C ALA A 60 -16.31 -9.74 1.37
N GLY A 61 -16.32 -11.07 1.53
CA GLY A 61 -15.92 -11.75 2.77
C GLY A 61 -14.42 -11.56 3.11
N SER A 62 -13.54 -11.81 2.14
CA SER A 62 -12.09 -11.63 2.29
C SER A 62 -11.73 -10.16 2.52
N PHE A 63 -12.41 -9.24 1.82
CA PHE A 63 -12.23 -7.80 2.02
C PHE A 63 -12.62 -7.37 3.44
N ARG A 64 -13.73 -7.86 4.00
CA ARG A 64 -14.13 -7.57 5.39
C ARG A 64 -13.10 -8.07 6.40
N LEU A 65 -12.55 -9.27 6.20
CA LEU A 65 -11.50 -9.83 7.06
C LEU A 65 -10.22 -8.98 7.03
N TRP A 66 -9.77 -8.64 5.82
CA TRP A 66 -8.64 -7.74 5.62
C TRP A 66 -8.87 -6.37 6.26
N ARG A 67 -10.06 -5.79 6.06
CA ARG A 67 -10.38 -4.47 6.60
C ARG A 67 -10.32 -4.47 8.13
N ARG A 68 -10.84 -5.50 8.81
CA ARG A 68 -10.72 -5.63 10.27
C ARG A 68 -9.26 -5.67 10.75
N ARG A 69 -8.34 -6.27 9.98
CA ARG A 69 -6.90 -6.32 10.30
C ARG A 69 -6.23 -4.95 10.13
N VAL A 70 -6.49 -4.29 9.00
CA VAL A 70 -5.91 -2.98 8.64
C VAL A 70 -6.48 -1.83 9.48
N GLU A 71 -7.78 -1.84 9.75
CA GLU A 71 -8.49 -0.79 10.51
C GLU A 71 -7.98 -0.71 11.97
N GLY A 72 -7.59 -1.85 12.55
CA GLY A 72 -6.93 -1.88 13.87
C GLY A 72 -5.54 -1.23 13.91
N ARG A 73 -4.91 -0.97 12.75
CA ARG A 73 -3.58 -0.33 12.65
C ARG A 73 -3.65 1.19 12.54
N SER A 74 -4.66 1.74 11.87
CA SER A 74 -4.83 3.19 11.68
C SER A 74 -5.04 3.92 13.01
N ALA A 75 -5.77 3.30 13.94
CA ALA A 75 -5.96 3.80 15.31
C ALA A 75 -4.68 3.84 16.18
N LYS A 76 -3.55 3.31 15.69
CA LYS A 76 -2.27 3.32 16.42
C LYS A 76 -1.34 4.48 16.03
N HIS A 77 -1.55 5.13 14.88
CA HIS A 77 -0.71 6.27 14.47
C HIS A 77 -1.02 7.56 15.23
N GLU A 78 -2.20 7.69 15.85
CA GLU A 78 -2.49 8.81 16.76
C GLU A 78 -1.96 8.58 18.18
N ARG A 79 -1.47 7.37 18.51
CA ARG A 79 -1.04 7.02 19.88
C ARG A 79 0.38 6.46 19.99
N ARG A 80 1.29 6.89 19.10
CA ARG A 80 2.75 6.69 19.27
C ARG A 80 3.59 7.91 18.91
N LEU A 81 3.10 9.11 19.25
CA LEU A 81 3.94 10.31 19.40
C LEU A 81 3.99 10.85 20.84
N ARG A 82 3.50 10.08 21.82
CA ARG A 82 3.74 10.32 23.25
C ARG A 82 3.82 8.99 23.99
N ALA A 83 5.03 8.56 24.29
CA ALA A 83 5.45 8.10 25.62
C ALA A 83 6.84 7.45 25.54
N ARG A 84 7.83 8.24 25.97
CA ARG A 84 9.19 7.90 26.43
C ARG A 84 10.16 7.22 25.47
#